data_AF-A0A2V7XYJ2-F1
#
_entry.id   AF-A0A2V7XYJ2-F1
#
_cell.length_a   1.000
_cell.length_b   1.000
_cell.length_c   1.000
_cell.angle_alpha   90.00
_cell.angle_beta   90.00
_cell.angle_gamma   90.00
#
_symmetry.space_group_name_H-M   'P 1'
#
loop_
_entity.id
_entity.type
_entity.pdbx_description
1 polymer ?
#
loop_
_entity_poly.entity_id
_entity_poly.type
_entity_poly.pdbx_seq_one_letter_code
_entity_poly.pdbx_strand_id
1 'polypeptide(L)'
;MARGAPAAPLRRPGPRQPRRPGGAPDRARPGGGRVDGPRLVSPPVETHYGVLGLGPRASFEQIERAYRHAAGLYEGDALATYSLLDDEERQAARARVEEAYAILKDPLRRFEYDRQLGLDSETAPSYAPPAAAASPATARAAAVALPEPVTGADLKRFRESRGIALREIATASKVGVRYFEYIEADRRDVLPAPVYLRGFLQEYARVVGLDPRRTAESYLARLATAR
;
A
#
# COMPACT_ATOMS: atom_id res chain seq x y z
N MET A 1 4.30 -37.47 -53.40
CA MET A 1 3.04 -37.56 -52.62
C MET A 1 3.02 -36.35 -51.69
N ALA A 2 2.04 -35.45 -51.61
CA ALA A 2 0.66 -35.45 -52.08
C ALA A 2 0.11 -34.00 -52.10
N ARG A 3 -0.88 -33.76 -52.97
CA ARG A 3 -2.02 -32.80 -52.87
C ARG A 3 -1.68 -31.30 -53.02
N GLY A 4 -2.39 -30.49 -53.82
CA GLY A 4 -3.60 -30.68 -54.61
C GLY A 4 -4.41 -29.37 -54.72
N ALA A 5 -4.59 -28.88 -55.96
CA ALA A 5 -5.75 -28.15 -56.50
C ALA A 5 -6.15 -26.77 -55.90
N PRO A 6 -7.10 -26.02 -56.52
CA PRO A 6 -7.06 -25.44 -57.87
C PRO A 6 -7.53 -23.95 -57.93
N ALA A 7 -7.49 -23.39 -59.15
CA ALA A 7 -7.74 -22.00 -59.56
C ALA A 7 -9.19 -21.48 -59.44
N ALA A 8 -9.34 -20.15 -59.40
CA ALA A 8 -10.54 -19.42 -59.83
C ALA A 8 -10.21 -17.95 -60.24
N PRO A 9 -11.03 -17.28 -61.10
CA PRO A 9 -10.52 -16.38 -62.14
C PRO A 9 -10.94 -14.89 -62.10
N LEU A 10 -10.31 -14.17 -63.03
CA LEU A 10 -10.46 -12.82 -63.59
C LEU A 10 -11.87 -12.16 -63.63
N ARG A 11 -11.90 -10.81 -63.48
CA ARG A 11 -12.52 -9.75 -64.34
C ARG A 11 -13.11 -8.60 -63.47
N ARG A 12 -12.61 -7.35 -63.52
CA ARG A 12 -12.63 -6.27 -64.54
C ARG A 12 -13.69 -5.17 -64.23
N PRO A 13 -13.54 -3.92 -64.75
CA PRO A 13 -13.75 -2.67 -63.99
C PRO A 13 -14.87 -1.73 -64.52
N GLY A 14 -15.10 -0.62 -63.79
CA GLY A 14 -15.73 0.65 -64.24
C GLY A 14 -17.14 0.92 -63.69
N PRO A 15 -17.70 2.17 -63.72
CA PRO A 15 -17.21 3.42 -64.35
C PRO A 15 -17.23 4.66 -63.42
N ARG A 16 -16.92 5.82 -64.03
CA ARG A 16 -16.58 7.14 -63.49
C ARG A 16 -17.76 8.13 -63.40
N GLN A 17 -17.63 9.08 -62.45
CA GLN A 17 -18.03 10.51 -62.47
C GLN A 17 -19.53 10.89 -62.31
N PRO A 18 -19.92 12.14 -61.91
CA PRO A 18 -19.23 13.44 -62.05
C PRO A 18 -19.29 14.44 -60.85
N ARG A 19 -18.66 15.61 -61.03
CA ARG A 19 -18.52 16.75 -60.10
C ARG A 19 -19.48 17.92 -60.41
N ARG A 20 -19.98 18.57 -59.33
CA ARG A 20 -20.26 20.03 -59.08
C ARG A 20 -21.38 20.70 -59.94
N PRO A 21 -21.87 21.95 -59.67
CA PRO A 21 -21.53 23.03 -58.70
C PRO A 21 -22.78 23.49 -57.86
N GLY A 22 -22.79 24.38 -56.84
CA GLY A 22 -22.36 25.79 -56.71
C GLY A 22 -23.55 26.63 -56.16
N GLY A 23 -23.38 27.34 -55.04
CA GLY A 23 -24.39 28.27 -54.49
C GLY A 23 -23.96 28.89 -53.14
N ALA A 24 -23.62 30.18 -53.16
CA ALA A 24 -23.38 31.05 -51.98
C ALA A 24 -24.58 32.03 -51.85
N PRO A 25 -24.58 33.05 -50.96
CA PRO A 25 -24.11 33.22 -49.57
C PRO A 25 -25.29 33.61 -48.62
N ASP A 26 -25.14 33.62 -47.30
CA ASP A 26 -25.56 34.78 -46.47
C ASP A 26 -25.11 34.69 -45.00
N ARG A 27 -24.89 35.86 -44.41
CA ARG A 27 -24.41 36.15 -43.06
C ARG A 27 -25.41 35.77 -41.97
N ALA A 28 -24.91 35.14 -40.90
CA ALA A 28 -25.38 35.38 -39.53
C ALA A 28 -24.37 34.82 -38.50
N ARG A 29 -23.65 35.71 -37.81
CA ARG A 29 -23.29 35.53 -36.39
C ARG A 29 -24.28 36.43 -35.62
N PRO A 30 -24.84 36.01 -34.49
CA PRO A 30 -24.04 35.97 -33.26
C PRO A 30 -24.34 34.79 -32.30
N GLY A 31 -23.33 34.52 -31.47
CA GLY A 31 -23.42 34.19 -30.04
C GLY A 31 -24.47 33.19 -29.56
N GLY A 32 -24.00 32.04 -29.06
CA GLY A 32 -24.88 31.14 -28.30
C GLY A 32 -24.34 29.74 -28.04
N GLY A 33 -23.07 29.46 -28.33
CA GLY A 33 -22.43 28.26 -27.79
C GLY A 33 -22.19 28.49 -26.30
N ARG A 34 -23.10 28.02 -25.45
CA ARG A 34 -22.71 27.60 -24.09
C ARG A 34 -21.67 26.50 -24.29
N VAL A 35 -20.42 26.91 -24.43
CA VAL A 35 -19.32 26.05 -24.01
C VAL A 35 -19.66 25.74 -22.57
N ASP A 36 -19.92 24.48 -22.27
CA ASP A 36 -19.74 23.99 -20.92
C ASP A 36 -18.31 24.37 -20.57
N GLY A 37 -18.17 25.55 -19.94
CA GLY A 37 -16.92 25.97 -19.34
C GLY A 37 -16.45 24.79 -18.50
N PRO A 38 -15.13 24.52 -18.45
CA PRO A 38 -14.62 23.37 -17.73
C PRO A 38 -15.33 23.36 -16.39
N ARG A 39 -16.15 22.31 -16.15
CA ARG A 39 -16.76 22.09 -14.86
C ARG A 39 -15.63 22.36 -13.89
N LEU A 40 -15.83 23.34 -13.00
CA LEU A 40 -14.98 23.50 -11.84
C LEU A 40 -15.09 22.15 -11.13
N VAL A 41 -14.22 21.21 -11.52
CA VAL A 41 -13.88 20.06 -10.72
C VAL A 41 -13.39 20.75 -9.47
N SER A 42 -14.22 20.71 -8.42
CA SER A 42 -13.80 21.14 -7.10
C SER A 42 -12.37 20.67 -6.92
N PRO A 43 -11.43 21.52 -6.44
CA PRO A 43 -10.06 21.08 -6.23
C PRO A 43 -10.15 19.72 -5.54
N PRO A 44 -9.46 18.68 -6.04
CA PRO A 44 -9.56 17.36 -5.43
C PRO A 44 -9.33 17.60 -3.94
N VAL A 45 -10.33 17.26 -3.11
CA VAL A 45 -10.23 17.43 -1.66
C VAL A 45 -8.88 16.82 -1.29
N GLU A 46 -7.96 17.62 -0.75
CA GLU A 46 -6.58 17.19 -0.55
C GLU A 46 -6.61 16.00 0.40
N THR A 47 -6.51 14.79 -0.17
CA THR A 47 -6.61 13.56 0.61
C THR A 47 -5.36 13.42 1.46
N HIS A 48 -5.42 12.66 2.56
CA HIS A 48 -4.22 12.38 3.35
C HIS A 48 -3.13 11.68 2.51
N TYR A 49 -3.54 10.93 1.48
CA TYR A 49 -2.62 10.41 0.46
C TYR A 49 -1.95 11.53 -0.33
N GLY A 50 -2.73 12.51 -0.80
CA GLY A 50 -2.23 13.70 -1.49
C GLY A 50 -1.25 14.53 -0.66
N VAL A 51 -1.55 14.74 0.64
CA VAL A 51 -0.67 15.48 1.57
C VAL A 51 0.71 14.83 1.67
N LEU A 52 0.80 13.49 1.64
CA LEU A 52 2.07 12.76 1.65
C LEU A 52 2.64 12.50 0.23
N GLY A 53 1.96 12.93 -0.84
CA GLY A 53 2.35 12.67 -2.22
C GLY A 53 2.27 11.18 -2.61
N LEU A 54 1.34 10.45 -1.99
CA LEU A 54 1.16 9.00 -2.15
C LEU A 54 -0.13 8.67 -2.91
N GLY A 55 -0.14 7.48 -3.49
CA GLY A 55 -1.37 6.85 -3.96
C GLY A 55 -2.01 5.96 -2.87
N PRO A 56 -3.30 5.64 -2.97
CA PRO A 56 -4.00 4.81 -1.98
C PRO A 56 -3.45 3.38 -1.82
N ARG A 57 -2.65 2.90 -2.78
CA ARG A 57 -1.96 1.59 -2.71
C ARG A 57 -0.62 1.64 -1.97
N ALA A 58 -0.24 2.77 -1.41
CA ALA A 58 1.04 2.93 -0.72
C ALA A 58 1.17 1.91 0.43
N SER A 59 2.33 1.25 0.47
CA SER A 59 2.72 0.39 1.57
C SER A 59 2.99 1.20 2.82
N PHE A 60 3.01 0.53 3.97
CA PHE A 60 3.35 1.18 5.24
C PHE A 60 4.75 1.83 5.20
N GLU A 61 5.75 1.17 4.61
CA GLU A 61 7.09 1.73 4.48
C GLU A 61 7.13 2.98 3.59
N GLN A 62 6.30 3.01 2.54
CA GLN A 62 6.16 4.19 1.68
C GLN A 62 5.52 5.35 2.45
N ILE A 63 4.54 5.07 3.31
CA ILE A 63 3.92 6.05 4.21
C ILE A 63 4.95 6.62 5.20
N GLU A 64 5.74 5.77 5.85
CA GLU A 64 6.78 6.23 6.79
C GLU A 64 7.90 7.01 6.11
N ARG A 65 8.33 6.58 4.92
CA ARG A 65 9.34 7.29 4.14
C ARG A 65 8.83 8.66 3.69
N ALA A 66 7.58 8.72 3.20
CA ALA A 66 6.97 9.97 2.76
C ALA A 66 6.78 10.94 3.93
N TYR A 67 6.33 10.45 5.08
CA TYR A 67 6.22 11.27 6.29
C TYR A 67 7.58 11.85 6.72
N ARG A 68 8.63 11.03 6.84
CA ARG A 68 9.96 11.53 7.23
C ARG A 68 10.50 12.56 6.25
N HIS A 69 10.29 12.33 4.96
CA HIS A 69 10.69 13.30 3.93
C HIS A 69 9.90 14.59 4.05
N ALA A 70 8.56 14.51 4.14
CA ALA A 70 7.69 15.67 4.24
C ALA A 70 7.94 16.48 5.52
N ALA A 71 8.09 15.81 6.68
CA ALA A 71 8.42 16.47 7.94
C ALA A 71 9.77 17.19 7.89
N GLY A 72 10.79 16.55 7.27
CA GLY A 72 12.11 17.15 7.08
C GLY A 72 12.11 18.41 6.20
N LEU A 73 11.14 18.58 5.29
CA LEU A 73 11.00 19.80 4.48
C LEU A 73 10.53 21.03 5.29
N TYR A 74 10.00 20.81 6.50
CA TYR A 74 9.50 21.86 7.40
C TYR A 74 10.28 21.94 8.72
N GLU A 75 11.39 21.19 8.85
CA GLU A 75 12.34 21.37 9.96
C GLU A 75 13.09 22.70 9.79
N GLY A 76 13.33 23.40 10.89
CA GLY A 76 13.76 24.82 10.91
C GLY A 76 15.11 25.14 10.24
N ASP A 77 15.82 24.15 9.73
CA ASP A 77 17.12 24.29 9.04
C ASP A 77 17.08 23.84 7.56
N ALA A 78 15.89 23.45 7.05
CA ALA A 78 15.70 23.04 5.66
C ALA A 78 15.64 24.26 4.73
N LEU A 79 16.82 24.78 4.42
CA LEU A 79 17.11 26.05 3.72
C LEU A 79 16.57 26.19 2.28
N ALA A 80 15.75 25.27 1.77
CA ALA A 80 15.39 25.23 0.34
C ALA A 80 13.94 25.63 0.03
N THR A 81 13.03 25.62 1.02
CA THR A 81 11.60 25.73 0.70
C THR A 81 10.98 27.09 0.99
N TYR A 82 11.45 27.90 1.95
CA TYR A 82 10.71 29.12 2.33
C TYR A 82 11.57 30.33 2.72
N SER A 83 11.83 31.17 1.72
CA SER A 83 11.83 32.63 1.89
C SER A 83 10.42 33.22 1.64
N LEU A 84 9.35 32.39 1.63
CA LEU A 84 8.01 32.75 1.15
C LEU A 84 6.82 32.28 2.00
N LEU A 85 7.00 31.61 3.15
CA LEU A 85 5.90 31.27 4.07
C LEU A 85 6.18 31.80 5.48
N ASP A 86 5.14 32.35 6.09
CA ASP A 86 5.16 32.81 7.47
C ASP A 86 5.15 31.62 8.45
N ASP A 87 5.54 31.85 9.71
CA ASP A 87 5.68 30.79 10.72
C ASP A 87 4.37 30.00 10.95
N GLU A 88 3.24 30.70 10.87
CA GLU A 88 1.91 30.12 10.99
C GLU A 88 1.61 29.13 9.85
N GLU A 89 1.96 29.47 8.62
CA GLU A 89 1.73 28.63 7.44
C GLU A 89 2.62 27.39 7.47
N ARG A 90 3.86 27.51 7.95
CA ARG A 90 4.77 26.38 8.16
C ARG A 90 4.23 25.41 9.21
N GLN A 91 3.71 25.95 10.31
CA GLN A 91 3.09 25.14 11.37
C GLN A 91 1.83 24.44 10.86
N ALA A 92 1.00 25.13 10.07
CA ALA A 92 -0.18 24.55 9.45
C ALA A 92 0.16 23.45 8.43
N ALA A 93 1.20 23.65 7.60
CA ALA A 93 1.67 22.63 6.66
C ALA A 93 2.20 21.38 7.39
N ARG A 94 2.96 21.58 8.47
CA ARG A 94 3.44 20.49 9.32
C ARG A 94 2.30 19.73 9.99
N ALA A 95 1.33 20.44 10.57
CA ALA A 95 0.17 19.83 11.20
C ALA A 95 -0.62 18.95 10.21
N ARG A 96 -0.79 19.39 8.96
CA ARG A 96 -1.43 18.59 7.90
C ARG A 96 -0.66 17.29 7.62
N VAL A 97 0.67 17.36 7.53
CA VAL A 97 1.53 16.19 7.31
C VAL A 97 1.44 15.20 8.48
N GLU A 98 1.45 15.69 9.71
CA GLU A 98 1.32 14.87 10.92
C GLU A 98 -0.05 14.19 11.01
N GLU A 99 -1.13 14.92 10.73
CA GLU A 99 -2.50 14.39 10.69
C GLU A 99 -2.65 13.30 9.61
N ALA A 100 -2.16 13.56 8.40
CA ALA A 100 -2.18 12.60 7.31
C ALA A 100 -1.44 11.31 7.68
N TYR A 101 -0.26 11.43 8.29
CA TYR A 101 0.47 10.27 8.79
C TYR A 101 -0.29 9.53 9.90
N ALA A 102 -0.91 10.25 10.85
CA ALA A 102 -1.65 9.63 11.95
C ALA A 102 -2.84 8.78 11.49
N ILE A 103 -3.52 9.19 10.41
CA ILE A 103 -4.63 8.43 9.82
C ILE A 103 -4.11 7.27 8.97
N LEU A 104 -3.10 7.48 8.13
CA LEU A 104 -2.60 6.47 7.19
C LEU A 104 -1.70 5.41 7.85
N LYS A 105 -1.06 5.73 8.97
CA LYS A 105 -0.23 4.79 9.75
C LYS A 105 -1.07 3.71 10.43
N ASP A 106 -2.25 4.06 10.92
CA ASP A 106 -3.18 3.15 11.59
C ASP A 106 -4.11 2.49 10.55
N PRO A 107 -4.03 1.17 10.34
CA PRO A 107 -4.82 0.52 9.29
C PRO A 107 -6.33 0.49 9.54
N LEU A 108 -6.81 0.59 10.78
CA LEU A 108 -8.25 0.72 11.03
C LEU A 108 -8.72 2.11 10.62
N ARG A 109 -7.99 3.15 11.04
CA ARG A 109 -8.29 4.54 10.63
C ARG A 109 -8.17 4.75 9.14
N ARG A 110 -7.13 4.16 8.51
CA ARG A 110 -6.96 4.14 7.06
C ARG A 110 -8.12 3.43 6.37
N PHE A 111 -8.55 2.27 6.86
CA PHE A 111 -9.70 1.56 6.30
C PHE A 111 -11.01 2.35 6.43
N GLU A 112 -11.26 2.96 7.59
CA GLU A 112 -12.42 3.83 7.79
C GLU A 112 -12.38 5.05 6.87
N TYR A 113 -11.21 5.64 6.70
CA TYR A 113 -10.95 6.75 5.78
C TYR A 113 -11.16 6.33 4.31
N ASP A 114 -10.63 5.18 3.90
CA ASP A 114 -10.80 4.63 2.54
C ASP A 114 -12.27 4.31 2.26
N ARG A 115 -13.00 3.79 3.27
CA ARG A 115 -14.44 3.56 3.15
C ARG A 115 -15.22 4.86 2.98
N GLN A 116 -14.83 5.93 3.69
CA GLN A 116 -15.44 7.25 3.51
C GLN A 116 -15.18 7.84 2.13
N LEU A 117 -14.02 7.54 1.53
CA LEU A 117 -13.64 7.95 0.18
C LEU A 117 -14.21 7.05 -0.93
N GLY A 118 -14.87 5.94 -0.59
CA GLY A 118 -15.38 4.97 -1.58
C GLY A 118 -14.27 4.17 -2.28
N LEU A 119 -13.13 4.01 -1.62
CA LEU A 119 -11.92 3.36 -2.15
C LEU A 119 -11.79 1.88 -1.76
N ASP A 120 -12.78 1.34 -1.05
CA ASP A 120 -12.82 0.01 -0.40
C ASP A 120 -12.48 -1.20 -1.29
N SER A 121 -12.66 -1.08 -2.61
CA SER A 121 -12.42 -2.18 -3.57
C SER A 121 -11.10 -2.07 -4.35
N GLU A 122 -10.47 -0.89 -4.43
CA GLU A 122 -9.29 -0.66 -5.30
C GLU A 122 -7.98 -0.40 -4.54
N THR A 123 -8.05 -0.16 -3.24
CA THR A 123 -6.95 0.47 -2.45
C THR A 123 -6.35 -0.41 -1.38
N ALA A 124 -6.72 -1.69 -1.33
CA ALA A 124 -5.99 -2.66 -0.53
C ALA A 124 -4.49 -2.58 -0.88
N PRO A 125 -3.61 -2.22 0.06
CA PRO A 125 -2.17 -2.38 -0.17
C PRO A 125 -1.93 -3.86 -0.53
N SER A 126 -0.90 -4.13 -1.35
CA SER A 126 -0.43 -5.51 -1.63
C SER A 126 -0.04 -6.30 -0.35
N TYR A 127 -0.15 -5.67 0.82
CA TYR A 127 -0.16 -6.29 2.12
C TYR A 127 -1.48 -5.96 2.83
N ALA A 128 -2.54 -6.72 2.51
CA ALA A 128 -3.70 -6.80 3.40
C ALA A 128 -3.25 -7.55 4.67
N PRO A 129 -3.60 -7.10 5.89
CA PRO A 129 -3.58 -8.01 7.03
C PRO A 129 -4.50 -9.18 6.69
N PRO A 130 -4.20 -10.43 7.08
CA PRO A 130 -5.19 -11.49 7.05
C PRO A 130 -6.29 -11.12 8.04
N ALA A 131 -7.25 -10.33 7.57
CA ALA A 131 -8.52 -10.11 8.23
C ALA A 131 -9.23 -11.45 8.26
N ALA A 132 -9.24 -12.08 9.44
CA ALA A 132 -10.31 -12.96 9.92
C ALA A 132 -10.89 -14.00 8.93
N ALA A 133 -10.09 -14.54 8.01
CA ALA A 133 -10.42 -15.76 7.32
C ALA A 133 -9.78 -16.90 8.12
N ALA A 134 -10.63 -17.63 8.86
CA ALA A 134 -10.30 -18.91 9.44
C ALA A 134 -9.50 -19.74 8.42
N SER A 135 -8.20 -19.94 8.65
CA SER A 135 -7.45 -20.95 7.91
C SER A 135 -7.93 -22.31 8.42
N PRO A 136 -8.27 -23.25 7.52
CA PRO A 136 -8.76 -24.56 7.92
C PRO A 136 -7.66 -25.26 8.71
N ALA A 137 -8.09 -25.93 9.77
CA ALA A 137 -7.27 -26.86 10.50
C ALA A 137 -6.81 -27.97 9.54
N THR A 138 -5.62 -27.83 8.97
CA THR A 138 -4.98 -28.95 8.27
C THR A 138 -3.52 -29.05 8.68
N ALA A 139 -3.18 -30.25 9.16
CA ALA A 139 -1.89 -30.77 9.59
C ALA A 139 -1.39 -30.32 10.98
N ARG A 140 -1.99 -30.93 12.01
CA ARG A 140 -1.47 -31.06 13.38
C ARG A 140 -0.17 -31.89 13.39
N ALA A 141 0.93 -31.39 12.83
CA ALA A 141 2.25 -31.78 13.32
C ALA A 141 2.40 -31.13 14.71
N ALA A 142 2.89 -31.87 15.70
CA ALA A 142 3.05 -31.35 17.07
C ALA A 142 4.01 -30.16 17.06
N ALA A 143 3.45 -28.95 16.99
CA ALA A 143 4.21 -27.72 16.95
C ALA A 143 5.00 -27.58 18.25
N VAL A 144 6.29 -27.24 18.15
CA VAL A 144 7.17 -27.16 19.32
C VAL A 144 6.80 -25.90 20.12
N ALA A 145 6.74 -26.02 21.44
CA ALA A 145 6.58 -24.88 22.33
C ALA A 145 7.93 -24.53 22.96
N LEU A 146 8.29 -23.25 22.96
CA LEU A 146 9.48 -22.76 23.66
C LEU A 146 9.19 -22.57 25.16
N PRO A 147 10.23 -22.54 26.01
CA PRO A 147 10.10 -22.12 27.40
C PRO A 147 9.52 -20.70 27.51
N GLU A 148 8.66 -20.49 28.51
CA GLU A 148 8.05 -19.20 28.82
C GLU A 148 8.92 -18.41 29.82
N PRO A 149 9.04 -17.08 29.70
CA PRO A 149 8.49 -16.24 28.64
C PRO A 149 9.37 -16.24 27.38
N VAL A 150 8.74 -16.26 26.20
CA VAL A 150 9.44 -16.25 24.92
C VAL A 150 10.10 -14.88 24.67
N THR A 151 11.41 -14.90 24.41
CA THR A 151 12.19 -13.71 24.03
C THR A 151 12.55 -13.71 22.54
N GLY A 152 12.93 -12.55 22.01
CA GLY A 152 13.46 -12.44 20.66
C GLY A 152 14.69 -13.33 20.43
N ALA A 153 15.56 -13.42 21.45
CA ALA A 153 16.73 -14.28 21.41
C ALA A 153 16.39 -15.77 21.32
N ASP A 154 15.33 -16.22 21.99
CA ASP A 154 14.88 -17.63 21.92
C ASP A 154 14.30 -17.95 20.54
N LEU A 155 13.51 -17.04 19.97
CA LEU A 155 13.01 -17.16 18.61
C LEU A 155 14.15 -17.26 17.59
N LYS A 156 15.17 -16.42 17.73
CA LYS A 156 16.37 -16.43 16.89
C LYS A 156 17.11 -17.76 16.97
N ARG A 157 17.42 -18.21 18.18
CA ARG A 157 18.13 -19.50 18.41
C ARG A 157 17.36 -20.68 17.82
N PHE A 158 16.05 -20.71 18.00
CA PHE A 158 15.22 -21.78 17.45
C PHE A 158 15.16 -21.76 15.93
N ARG A 159 15.06 -20.58 15.31
CA ARG A 159 15.12 -20.45 13.86
C ARG A 159 16.47 -20.90 13.31
N GLU A 160 17.56 -20.48 13.93
CA GLU A 160 18.92 -20.80 13.50
C GLU A 160 19.21 -22.31 13.63
N SER A 161 18.70 -22.97 14.68
CA SER A 161 18.84 -24.43 14.82
C SER A 161 18.07 -25.22 13.75
N ARG A 162 17.05 -24.61 13.14
CA ARG A 162 16.33 -25.14 11.97
C ARG A 162 17.00 -24.79 10.64
N GLY A 163 18.05 -23.96 10.64
CA GLY A 163 18.73 -23.51 9.42
C GLY A 163 17.92 -22.55 8.56
N ILE A 164 16.88 -21.93 9.10
CA ILE A 164 15.95 -21.06 8.35
C ILE A 164 16.48 -19.62 8.36
N ALA A 165 16.61 -19.00 7.19
CA ALA A 165 16.97 -17.58 7.12
C ALA A 165 15.74 -16.66 7.31
N LEU A 166 15.93 -15.46 7.89
CA LEU A 166 14.85 -14.49 8.04
C LEU A 166 14.17 -14.12 6.72
N ARG A 167 14.93 -14.08 5.62
CA ARG A 167 14.40 -13.84 4.27
C ARG A 167 13.37 -14.89 3.84
N GLU A 168 13.50 -16.14 4.29
CA GLU A 168 12.58 -17.22 3.94
C GLU A 168 11.25 -17.04 4.67
N ILE A 169 11.31 -16.66 5.95
CA ILE A 169 10.13 -16.30 6.74
C ILE A 169 9.43 -15.09 6.12
N ALA A 170 10.19 -14.04 5.75
CA ALA A 170 9.66 -12.87 5.06
C ALA A 170 9.00 -13.21 3.73
N THR A 171 9.61 -14.09 2.94
CA THR A 171 9.04 -14.54 1.66
C THR A 171 7.73 -15.29 1.87
N ALA A 172 7.69 -16.21 2.84
CA ALA A 172 6.51 -17.02 3.12
C ALA A 172 5.35 -16.22 3.72
N SER A 173 5.66 -15.29 4.61
CA SER A 173 4.67 -14.49 5.37
C SER A 173 4.28 -13.17 4.69
N LYS A 174 5.05 -12.74 3.68
CA LYS A 174 4.98 -11.41 3.06
C LYS A 174 5.22 -10.26 4.04
N VAL A 175 5.84 -10.52 5.18
CA VAL A 175 6.27 -9.50 6.16
C VAL A 175 7.68 -9.07 5.83
N GLY A 176 7.98 -7.77 5.93
CA GLY A 176 9.33 -7.25 5.71
C GLY A 176 10.37 -7.85 6.68
N VAL A 177 11.53 -8.26 6.17
CA VAL A 177 12.62 -8.89 6.94
C VAL A 177 12.98 -8.10 8.20
N ARG A 178 13.00 -6.77 8.10
CA ARG A 178 13.35 -5.86 9.21
C ARG A 178 12.47 -6.04 10.44
N TYR A 179 11.19 -6.40 10.27
CA TYR A 179 10.32 -6.63 11.42
C TYR A 179 10.72 -7.88 12.20
N PHE A 180 11.17 -8.93 11.52
CA PHE A 180 11.68 -10.11 12.21
C PHE A 180 13.04 -9.85 12.86
N GLU A 181 13.88 -9.00 12.26
CA GLU A 181 15.11 -8.52 12.92
C GLU A 181 14.79 -7.76 14.22
N TYR A 182 13.79 -6.87 14.19
CA TYR A 182 13.35 -6.12 15.38
C TYR A 182 12.76 -7.03 16.45
N ILE A 183 12.00 -8.05 16.06
CA ILE A 183 11.46 -9.08 16.95
C ILE A 183 12.60 -9.87 17.61
N GLU A 184 13.55 -10.39 16.83
CA GLU A 184 14.66 -11.17 17.37
C GLU A 184 15.58 -10.36 18.28
N ALA A 185 15.72 -9.06 17.99
CA ALA A 185 16.53 -8.14 18.78
C ALA A 185 15.75 -7.50 19.95
N ASP A 186 14.47 -7.84 20.16
CA ASP A 186 13.61 -7.24 21.18
C ASP A 186 13.59 -5.69 21.14
N ARG A 187 13.70 -5.08 19.94
CA ARG A 187 13.76 -3.61 19.77
C ARG A 187 12.40 -2.94 19.88
N ARG A 188 11.93 -2.78 21.10
CA ARG A 188 10.56 -2.34 21.44
C ARG A 188 10.14 -1.00 20.85
N ASP A 189 11.08 -0.08 20.70
CA ASP A 189 10.93 1.27 20.17
C ASP A 189 10.49 1.29 18.70
N VAL A 190 10.86 0.27 17.93
CA VAL A 190 10.56 0.15 16.50
C VAL A 190 9.65 -1.04 16.18
N LEU A 191 9.15 -1.75 17.19
CA LEU A 191 8.19 -2.83 16.98
C LEU A 191 6.83 -2.27 16.49
N PRO A 192 6.14 -3.01 15.61
CA PRO A 192 4.77 -2.69 15.23
C PRO A 192 3.83 -2.63 16.43
N ALA A 193 2.67 -2.00 16.25
CA ALA A 193 1.60 -2.05 17.23
C ALA A 193 1.24 -3.52 17.58
N PRO A 194 0.86 -3.81 18.85
CA PRO A 194 0.64 -5.18 19.32
C PRO A 194 -0.30 -6.04 18.46
N VAL A 195 -1.28 -5.41 17.80
CA VAL A 195 -2.23 -6.06 16.90
C VAL A 195 -1.54 -6.67 15.66
N TYR A 196 -0.54 -5.99 15.07
CA TYR A 196 0.25 -6.50 13.93
C TYR A 196 1.34 -7.44 14.39
N LEU A 197 2.02 -7.07 15.48
CA LEU A 197 3.08 -7.86 16.06
C LEU A 197 2.61 -9.28 16.38
N ARG A 198 1.38 -9.45 16.87
CA ARG A 198 0.74 -10.77 17.06
C ARG A 198 0.73 -11.60 15.77
N GLY A 199 0.28 -11.01 14.67
CA GLY A 199 0.23 -11.68 13.37
C GLY A 199 1.64 -12.05 12.89
N PHE A 200 2.60 -11.13 13.03
CA PHE A 200 3.98 -11.37 12.59
C PHE A 200 4.63 -12.51 13.39
N LEU A 201 4.41 -12.56 14.70
CA LEU A 201 4.87 -13.65 15.57
C LEU A 201 4.22 -14.99 15.20
N GLN A 202 2.92 -15.00 14.86
CA GLN A 202 2.24 -16.20 14.41
C GLN A 202 2.79 -16.72 13.07
N GLU A 203 3.02 -15.82 12.11
CA GLU A 203 3.63 -16.15 10.83
C GLU A 203 5.05 -16.70 11.02
N TYR A 204 5.87 -16.01 11.82
CA TYR A 204 7.21 -16.45 12.19
C TYR A 204 7.18 -17.86 12.76
N ALA A 205 6.39 -18.06 13.82
CA ALA A 205 6.25 -19.32 14.53
C ALA A 205 5.81 -20.45 13.58
N ARG A 206 4.83 -20.18 12.70
CA ARG A 206 4.36 -21.17 11.73
C ARG A 206 5.48 -21.63 10.79
N VAL A 207 6.26 -20.70 10.25
CA VAL A 207 7.34 -21.03 9.31
C VAL A 207 8.45 -21.82 10.00
N VAL A 208 8.80 -21.48 11.25
CA VAL A 208 9.85 -22.20 11.98
C VAL A 208 9.37 -23.51 12.64
N GLY A 209 8.06 -23.77 12.66
CA GLY A 209 7.47 -24.97 13.25
C GLY A 209 7.20 -24.89 14.75
N LEU A 210 7.04 -23.68 15.28
CA LEU A 210 6.55 -23.41 16.64
C LEU A 210 5.02 -23.31 16.67
N ASP A 211 4.43 -23.45 17.86
CA ASP A 211 3.00 -23.15 18.05
C ASP A 211 2.75 -21.64 17.83
N PRO A 212 1.95 -21.24 16.83
CA PRO A 212 1.78 -19.82 16.51
C PRO A 212 1.12 -19.02 17.61
N ARG A 213 0.08 -19.58 18.24
CA ARG A 213 -0.73 -18.85 19.22
C ARG A 213 0.05 -18.65 20.51
N ARG A 214 0.62 -19.74 21.05
CA ARG A 214 1.41 -19.70 22.29
C ARG A 214 2.63 -18.79 22.16
N THR A 215 3.37 -18.91 21.06
CA THR A 215 4.56 -18.08 20.82
C THR A 215 4.23 -16.59 20.82
N ALA A 216 3.16 -16.20 20.10
CA ALA A 216 2.74 -14.81 20.04
C ALA A 216 2.21 -14.29 21.39
N GLU A 217 1.40 -15.09 22.09
CA GLU A 217 0.84 -14.73 23.39
C GLU A 217 1.92 -14.52 24.44
N SER A 218 2.86 -15.46 24.55
CA SER A 218 3.99 -15.39 25.48
C SER A 218 4.84 -14.14 25.28
N TYR A 219 5.27 -13.92 24.05
CA TYR A 219 6.14 -12.79 23.70
C TYR A 219 5.44 -11.45 23.99
N LEU A 220 4.16 -11.33 23.62
CA LEU A 220 3.38 -10.11 23.87
C LEU A 220 3.10 -9.88 25.35
N ALA A 221 2.82 -10.93 26.12
CA ALA A 221 2.64 -10.83 27.57
C ALA A 221 3.91 -10.29 28.24
N ARG A 222 5.08 -10.82 27.86
CA ARG A 222 6.37 -10.32 28.35
C ARG A 222 6.60 -8.84 28.02
N LEU A 223 6.23 -8.39 26.82
CA LEU A 223 6.33 -6.98 26.44
C LEU A 223 5.41 -6.07 27.27
N ALA A 224 4.22 -6.55 27.65
CA ALA A 224 3.29 -5.78 28.46
C ALA A 224 3.73 -5.64 29.92
N THR A 225 4.36 -6.67 30.49
CA THR A 225 4.83 -6.68 31.89
C THR A 225 6.11 -5.89 32.10
N ALA A 226 6.95 -5.78 31.08
CA ALA A 226 8.24 -5.10 31.19
C ALA A 226 8.15 -3.57 30.93
N ARG A 227 7.03 -2.95 31.34
CA ARG A 227 6.79 -1.50 31.30
C ARG A 227 7.30 -0.81 32.55
#